data_AF-A0A1G8GRT1-F1
#
_entry.id   AF-A0A1G8GRT1-F1
#
_cell.length_a   1.000
_cell.length_b   1.000
_cell.length_c   1.000
_cell.angle_alpha   90.00
_cell.angle_beta   90.00
_cell.angle_gamma   90.00
#
_symmetry.space_group_name_H-M   'P 1'
#
loop_
_entity.id
_entity.type
_entity.pdbx_description
1 polymer ?
#
loop_
_entity_poly.entity_id
_entity_poly.type
_entity_poly.pdbx_seq_one_letter_code
_entity_poly.pdbx_strand_id
1 'polypeptide(L)'
;MMSVEEIKEDLDNFLKGYYKNTFIEYLDVAAKVLELRLVLGETERKYVQRFYEDNKQMFTEATSETEKDLERIDAVYLRIDNDGVFFGKSSFDLTASNSAVYYLLSRYLEEMVEILPDKMKEYEARMLLQ
;
A
#
# COMPACT_ATOMS: atom_id res chain seq x y z
N MET A 1 -9.73 24.77 8.92
CA MET A 1 -10.79 23.78 8.64
C MET A 1 -10.46 23.14 7.32
N MET A 2 -10.61 21.83 7.19
CA MET A 2 -10.25 21.09 5.98
C MET A 2 -11.43 20.21 5.57
N SER A 3 -11.87 20.34 4.32
CA SER A 3 -12.87 19.48 3.69
C SER A 3 -12.29 18.11 3.37
N VAL A 4 -13.17 17.13 3.11
CA VAL A 4 -12.74 15.78 2.71
C VAL A 4 -12.02 15.82 1.35
N GLU A 5 -12.42 16.72 0.45
CA GLU A 5 -11.77 16.96 -0.83
C GLU A 5 -10.33 17.49 -0.63
N GLU A 6 -10.14 18.51 0.21
CA GLU A 6 -8.80 19.03 0.53
C GLU A 6 -7.91 17.96 1.19
N ILE A 7 -8.49 17.09 2.04
CA ILE A 7 -7.77 15.96 2.64
C ILE A 7 -7.34 14.97 1.58
N LYS A 8 -8.22 14.61 0.65
CA LYS A 8 -7.89 13.71 -0.45
C LYS A 8 -6.79 14.28 -1.34
N GLU A 9 -6.83 15.57 -1.66
CA GLU A 9 -5.81 16.22 -2.48
C GLU A 9 -4.44 16.26 -1.78
N ASP A 10 -4.39 16.67 -0.51
CA ASP A 10 -3.15 16.70 0.26
C ASP A 10 -2.58 15.29 0.47
N LEU A 11 -3.45 14.32 0.76
CA LEU A 11 -3.07 12.91 0.93
C LEU A 11 -2.58 12.30 -0.39
N ASP A 12 -3.23 12.56 -1.52
CA ASP A 12 -2.80 12.08 -2.83
C ASP A 12 -1.41 12.64 -3.21
N ASN A 13 -1.18 13.94 -2.96
CA ASN A 13 0.13 14.57 -3.18
C ASN A 13 1.22 13.95 -2.29
N PHE A 14 0.91 13.74 -1.01
CA PHE A 14 1.81 13.07 -0.07
C PHE A 14 2.18 11.65 -0.54
N LEU A 15 1.18 10.83 -0.87
CA LEU A 15 1.37 9.45 -1.31
C LEU A 15 2.19 9.37 -2.61
N LYS A 16 1.90 10.25 -3.57
CA LYS A 16 2.64 10.32 -4.84
C LYS A 16 4.08 10.80 -4.68
N GLY A 17 4.41 11.47 -3.58
CA GLY A 17 5.79 11.78 -3.20
C GLY A 17 6.65 10.52 -2.97
N TYR A 18 6.04 9.43 -2.49
CA TYR A 18 6.72 8.15 -2.26
C TYR A 18 6.56 7.17 -3.42
N TYR A 19 5.33 7.02 -3.92
CA TYR A 19 5.05 6.11 -5.03
C TYR A 19 4.00 6.71 -5.97
N LYS A 20 4.45 7.13 -7.16
CA LYS A 20 3.64 7.87 -8.14
C LYS A 20 2.37 7.14 -8.60
N ASN A 21 2.36 5.81 -8.55
CA ASN A 21 1.28 4.96 -9.03
C ASN A 21 0.38 4.50 -7.86
N THR A 22 0.22 5.35 -6.85
CA THR A 22 -0.66 5.12 -5.70
C THR A 22 -2.03 5.74 -5.96
N PHE A 23 -3.07 5.02 -5.58
CA PHE A 23 -4.46 5.48 -5.66
C PHE A 23 -5.16 5.21 -4.33
N ILE A 24 -5.99 6.16 -3.88
CA ILE A 24 -6.83 6.00 -2.70
C ILE A 24 -8.11 5.27 -3.13
N GLU A 25 -8.26 4.01 -2.74
CA GLU A 25 -9.46 3.21 -3.01
C GLU A 25 -10.55 3.47 -1.97
N TYR A 26 -10.15 3.66 -0.71
CA TYR A 26 -11.06 3.96 0.38
C TYR A 26 -10.42 4.93 1.37
N LEU A 27 -11.20 5.88 1.86
CA LEU A 27 -10.79 6.81 2.89
C LEU A 27 -11.96 7.06 3.84
N ASP A 28 -11.74 6.76 5.11
CA ASP A 28 -12.59 7.15 6.23
C ASP A 28 -11.73 7.84 7.29
N VAL A 29 -11.80 9.16 7.32
CA VAL A 29 -10.98 9.99 8.21
C VAL A 29 -11.38 9.79 9.67
N ALA A 30 -12.68 9.64 9.96
CA ALA A 30 -13.17 9.47 11.32
C ALA A 30 -12.79 8.10 11.90
N ALA A 31 -12.85 7.05 11.07
CA ALA A 31 -12.35 5.73 11.46
C ALA A 31 -10.82 5.62 11.37
N LYS A 32 -10.14 6.61 10.77
CA LYS A 32 -8.72 6.59 10.40
C LYS A 32 -8.35 5.37 9.56
N VAL A 33 -9.21 5.03 8.60
CA VAL A 33 -9.00 3.91 7.68
C VAL A 33 -8.66 4.45 6.30
N LEU A 34 -7.56 3.94 5.74
CA LEU A 34 -7.11 4.24 4.38
C LEU A 34 -6.80 2.93 3.65
N GLU A 35 -7.39 2.74 2.49
CA GLU A 35 -7.03 1.64 1.58
C GLU A 35 -6.42 2.22 0.30
N LEU A 36 -5.24 1.71 -0.04
CA LEU A 36 -4.45 2.14 -1.18
C LEU A 36 -4.38 1.01 -2.20
N ARG A 37 -4.47 1.37 -3.48
CA ARG A 37 -4.06 0.53 -4.60
C ARG A 37 -2.75 1.04 -5.17
N LEU A 38 -1.75 0.16 -5.20
CA LEU A 38 -0.41 0.44 -5.68
C LEU A 38 -0.21 -0.29 -7.01
N VAL A 39 -0.20 0.45 -8.11
CA VAL A 39 -0.12 -0.13 -9.47
C VAL A 39 1.34 -0.34 -9.87
N LEU A 40 1.68 -1.59 -10.16
CA LEU A 40 3.02 -2.03 -10.53
C LEU A 40 3.25 -1.90 -12.04
N GLY A 41 4.23 -1.07 -12.42
CA GLY A 41 4.71 -0.99 -13.79
C GLY A 41 5.46 -2.25 -14.23
N GLU A 42 5.85 -2.32 -15.50
CA GLU A 42 6.66 -3.44 -16.00
C GLU A 42 7.99 -3.58 -15.25
N THR A 43 8.61 -2.45 -14.92
CA THR A 43 9.88 -2.41 -14.18
C THR A 43 9.70 -2.92 -12.75
N GLU A 44 8.68 -2.44 -12.04
CA GLU A 44 8.38 -2.86 -10.67
C GLU A 44 8.03 -4.35 -10.62
N ARG A 45 7.24 -4.87 -11.56
CA ARG A 45 6.94 -6.31 -11.66
C ARG A 45 8.20 -7.17 -11.75
N LYS A 46 9.15 -6.78 -12.61
CA LYS A 46 10.45 -7.47 -12.71
C LYS A 46 11.24 -7.43 -11.40
N TYR A 47 11.17 -6.32 -10.66
CA TYR A 47 11.86 -6.22 -9.38
C TYR A 47 11.17 -6.98 -8.25
N VAL A 48 9.84 -7.03 -8.24
CA VAL A 48 9.07 -7.90 -7.33
C VAL A 48 9.47 -9.36 -7.54
N GLN A 49 9.53 -9.82 -8.79
CA GLN A 49 9.97 -11.17 -9.11
C GLN A 49 11.39 -11.46 -8.60
N ARG A 50 12.34 -10.56 -8.85
CA ARG A 50 13.71 -10.70 -8.33
C ARG A 50 13.75 -10.71 -6.80
N PHE A 51 12.99 -9.82 -6.16
CA PHE A 51 12.90 -9.77 -4.70
C PHE A 51 12.36 -11.10 -4.14
N TYR A 52 11.35 -11.69 -4.76
CA TYR A 52 10.86 -13.01 -4.42
C TYR A 52 11.94 -14.09 -4.57
N GLU A 53 12.64 -14.12 -5.70
CA GLU A 53 13.70 -15.10 -5.98
C GLU A 53 14.86 -15.00 -4.97
N ASP A 54 15.32 -13.78 -4.67
CA ASP A 54 16.40 -13.50 -3.72
C ASP A 54 16.00 -13.85 -2.27
N ASN A 55 14.70 -13.83 -1.96
CA ASN A 55 14.17 -14.04 -0.61
C ASN A 55 13.25 -15.27 -0.53
N LYS A 56 13.41 -16.26 -1.42
CA LYS A 56 12.49 -17.41 -1.54
C LYS A 56 12.25 -18.14 -0.21
N GLN A 57 13.28 -18.19 0.64
CA GLN A 57 13.23 -18.78 1.98
C GLN A 57 12.27 -18.09 2.96
N MET A 58 11.93 -16.81 2.74
CA MET A 58 10.96 -16.06 3.55
C MET A 58 9.51 -16.41 3.18
N PHE A 59 9.30 -16.99 2.00
CA PHE A 59 7.98 -17.27 1.43
C PHE A 59 7.69 -18.78 1.47
N THR A 60 7.63 -19.34 2.68
CA THR A 60 7.50 -20.80 2.91
C THR A 60 6.20 -21.41 2.39
N GLU A 61 5.17 -20.58 2.16
CA GLU A 61 3.86 -20.99 1.64
C GLU A 61 3.74 -20.86 0.12
N ALA A 62 4.84 -20.53 -0.57
CA ALA A 62 4.81 -20.36 -2.02
C ALA A 62 4.42 -21.67 -2.73
N THR A 63 3.52 -21.52 -3.70
CA THR A 63 3.06 -22.61 -4.58
C THR A 63 3.43 -22.33 -6.03
N SER A 64 3.14 -23.26 -6.94
CA SER A 64 3.29 -23.01 -8.38
C SER A 64 2.36 -21.90 -8.90
N GLU A 65 1.26 -21.59 -8.21
CA GLU A 65 0.40 -20.45 -8.54
C GLU A 65 1.04 -19.13 -8.12
N THR A 66 1.84 -19.11 -7.04
CA THR A 66 2.57 -17.92 -6.60
C THR A 66 3.49 -17.39 -7.70
N GLU A 67 4.24 -18.28 -8.37
CA GLU A 67 5.16 -17.87 -9.45
C GLU A 67 4.39 -17.30 -10.65
N LYS A 68 3.28 -17.93 -11.06
CA LYS A 68 2.41 -17.41 -12.12
C LYS A 68 1.81 -16.06 -11.77
N ASP A 69 1.41 -15.88 -10.51
CA ASP A 69 0.83 -14.63 -10.02
C ASP A 69 1.84 -13.49 -9.97
N LEU A 70 3.08 -13.77 -9.57
CA LEU A 70 4.17 -12.79 -9.60
C LEU A 70 4.47 -12.27 -11.01
N GLU A 71 4.28 -13.09 -12.05
CA GLU A 71 4.47 -12.64 -13.44
C GLU A 71 3.39 -11.65 -13.91
N ARG A 72 2.17 -11.76 -13.37
CA ARG A 72 1.01 -10.99 -13.82
C ARG A 72 0.54 -9.91 -12.86
N ILE A 73 1.01 -9.91 -11.61
CA ILE A 73 0.57 -8.98 -10.56
C ILE A 73 0.77 -7.54 -11.00
N ASP A 74 -0.32 -6.83 -11.25
CA ASP A 74 -0.32 -5.48 -11.79
C ASP A 74 -0.69 -4.43 -10.75
N ALA A 75 -1.26 -4.86 -9.62
CA ALA A 75 -1.51 -4.02 -8.47
C ALA A 75 -1.52 -4.83 -7.18
N VAL A 76 -1.19 -4.14 -6.08
CA VAL A 76 -1.38 -4.64 -4.72
C VAL A 76 -2.14 -3.63 -3.88
N TYR A 77 -2.74 -4.12 -2.81
CA TYR A 77 -3.57 -3.31 -1.92
C TYR A 77 -2.94 -3.24 -0.54
N LEU A 78 -2.91 -2.04 0.02
CA LEU A 78 -2.41 -1.77 1.36
C LEU A 78 -3.52 -1.07 2.14
N ARG A 79 -3.95 -1.67 3.24
CA ARG A 79 -4.91 -1.08 4.17
C ARG A 79 -4.18 -0.64 5.43
N ILE A 80 -4.48 0.56 5.89
CA ILE A 80 -3.91 1.16 7.08
C ILE A 80 -5.06 1.62 7.96
N ASP A 81 -5.07 1.15 9.21
CA ASP A 81 -6.02 1.59 10.23
C ASP A 81 -5.36 1.64 11.62
N ASN A 82 -6.17 1.83 12.66
CA ASN A 82 -5.65 1.97 14.03
C ASN A 82 -4.92 0.72 14.54
N ASP A 83 -5.21 -0.46 13.97
CA ASP A 83 -4.60 -1.72 14.40
C ASP A 83 -3.27 -1.98 13.67
N GLY A 84 -2.98 -1.24 12.60
CA GLY A 84 -1.72 -1.26 11.88
C GLY A 84 -1.88 -1.31 10.36
N VAL A 85 -0.96 -2.02 9.72
CA VAL A 85 -0.84 -2.12 8.26
C VAL A 85 -1.16 -3.54 7.83
N PHE A 86 -2.11 -3.67 6.91
CA PHE A 86 -2.64 -4.94 6.45
C PHE A 86 -2.61 -5.01 4.92
N PHE A 87 -2.48 -6.23 4.41
CA PHE A 87 -2.66 -6.47 2.98
C PHE A 87 -4.15 -6.39 2.63
N GLY A 88 -4.49 -5.52 1.68
CA GLY A 88 -5.86 -5.41 1.17
C GLY A 88 -6.23 -6.62 0.31
N LYS A 89 -7.52 -6.74 -0.02
CA LYS A 89 -8.00 -7.86 -0.83
C LYS A 89 -7.40 -7.81 -2.23
N SER A 90 -6.69 -8.88 -2.60
CA SER A 90 -6.09 -9.08 -3.92
C SER A 90 -6.74 -10.27 -4.61
N SER A 91 -6.82 -10.24 -5.94
CA SER A 91 -7.21 -11.41 -6.75
C SER A 91 -6.07 -12.43 -6.93
N PHE A 92 -4.86 -12.06 -6.52
CA PHE A 92 -3.67 -12.89 -6.61
C PHE A 92 -3.45 -13.68 -5.33
N ASP A 93 -2.68 -14.76 -5.45
CA ASP A 93 -2.15 -15.54 -4.35
C ASP A 93 -1.59 -14.64 -3.24
N LEU A 94 -1.83 -15.05 -2.00
CA LEU A 94 -1.45 -14.29 -0.82
C LEU A 94 0.07 -14.10 -0.77
N THR A 95 0.84 -15.13 -1.11
CA THR A 95 2.30 -15.07 -1.08
C THR A 95 2.84 -14.14 -2.17
N ALA A 96 2.26 -14.17 -3.38
CA ALA A 96 2.62 -13.25 -4.46
C ALA A 96 2.33 -11.79 -4.08
N SER A 97 1.15 -11.55 -3.51
CA SER A 97 0.72 -10.23 -3.03
C SER A 97 1.63 -9.74 -1.90
N ASN A 98 1.96 -10.59 -0.93
CA ASN A 98 2.85 -10.25 0.17
C ASN A 98 4.25 -9.89 -0.34
N SER A 99 4.82 -10.68 -1.26
CA SER A 99 6.13 -10.40 -1.83
C SER A 99 6.19 -9.03 -2.51
N ALA A 100 5.17 -8.72 -3.32
CA ALA A 100 5.05 -7.43 -3.98
C ALA A 100 4.93 -6.26 -2.98
N VAL A 101 4.14 -6.40 -1.92
CA VAL A 101 4.00 -5.34 -0.91
C VAL A 101 5.28 -5.20 -0.08
N TYR A 102 5.94 -6.28 0.34
CA TYR A 102 7.22 -6.20 1.06
C TYR A 102 8.30 -5.53 0.22
N TYR A 103 8.35 -5.80 -1.09
CA TYR A 103 9.22 -5.09 -2.00
C TYR A 103 8.91 -3.58 -2.00
N LEU A 104 7.64 -3.18 -2.12
CA LEU A 104 7.27 -1.76 -2.11
C LEU A 104 7.56 -1.09 -0.77
N LEU A 105 7.29 -1.77 0.35
CA LEU A 105 7.62 -1.30 1.70
C LEU A 105 9.11 -1.04 1.86
N SER A 106 9.93 -2.06 1.60
CA SER A 106 11.39 -1.98 1.79
C SER A 106 12.07 -0.95 0.87
N ARG A 107 11.46 -0.62 -0.27
CA ARG A 107 12.10 0.24 -1.26
C ARG A 107 11.55 1.65 -1.34
N TYR A 108 10.26 1.85 -1.04
CA TYR A 108 9.57 3.11 -1.31
C TYR A 108 8.71 3.59 -0.14
N LEU A 109 8.11 2.69 0.63
CA LEU A 109 6.97 3.02 1.48
C LEU A 109 7.25 2.96 2.98
N GLU A 110 8.43 2.55 3.43
CA GLU A 110 8.78 2.45 4.86
C GLU A 110 8.50 3.77 5.61
N GLU A 111 9.11 4.87 5.17
CA GLU A 111 8.91 6.19 5.76
C GLU A 111 7.45 6.68 5.65
N MET A 112 6.79 6.40 4.52
CA MET A 112 5.38 6.78 4.30
C MET A 112 4.47 6.14 5.35
N VAL A 113 4.67 4.86 5.62
CA VAL A 113 3.89 4.08 6.58
C VAL A 113 4.12 4.56 8.02
N GLU A 114 5.31 5.06 8.35
CA GLU A 114 5.59 5.64 9.67
C GLU A 114 4.88 6.99 9.88
N ILE A 115 4.85 7.84 8.85
CA ILE A 115 4.31 9.21 8.94
C ILE A 115 2.79 9.25 8.79
N LEU A 116 2.24 8.39 7.93
CA LEU A 116 0.83 8.44 7.53
C LEU A 116 -0.17 8.35 8.69
N PRO A 117 0.01 7.50 9.73
CA PRO A 117 -0.91 7.45 10.87
C PRO A 117 -1.06 8.80 11.60
N ASP A 118 0.02 9.55 11.76
CA ASP A 118 -0.03 10.86 12.41
C ASP A 118 -0.70 11.90 11.53
N LYS A 119 -0.47 11.83 10.22
CA LYS A 119 -1.18 12.66 9.23
C LYS A 119 -2.70 12.40 9.25
N MET A 120 -3.12 11.14 9.40
CA MET A 120 -4.53 10.78 9.54
C MET A 120 -5.16 11.35 10.83
N LYS A 121 -4.44 11.32 11.95
CA LYS A 121 -4.88 11.95 13.21
C LYS A 121 -5.01 13.47 13.07
N GLU A 122 -4.09 14.11 12.35
CA GLU A 122 -4.14 15.55 12.07
C GLU A 122 -5.40 15.92 11.28
N TYR A 123 -5.75 15.13 10.26
CA TYR A 123 -6.98 15.31 9.49
C TYR A 123 -8.24 15.16 10.36
N GLU A 124 -8.32 14.09 11.15
CA GLU A 124 -9.42 13.86 12.09
C GLU A 124 -9.61 15.06 13.02
N ALA A 125 -8.53 15.54 13.66
CA ALA A 125 -8.59 16.70 14.55
C ALA A 125 -9.05 17.99 13.84
N ARG A 126 -8.59 18.21 12.60
CA ARG A 126 -8.99 19.38 11.79
C ARG A 126 -10.41 19.32 11.27
N MET A 127 -11.00 18.13 11.18
CA MET A 127 -12.42 17.92 10.90
C MET A 127 -13.30 18.10 12.15
N LEU A 128 -12.84 17.62 13.32
CA LEU A 128 -13.60 17.64 14.59
C LEU A 128 -13.66 19.01 15.28
N LEU A 129 -12.81 19.98 14.94
CA LEU A 129 -12.89 21.35 15.44
C LEU A 129 -14.10 22.14 14.86
N GLN A 130 -15.20 21.44 14.59
CA GLN A 130 -16.50 21.92 14.17
C GLN A 130 -17.48 21.92 15.34
#